data_AF-A0A2E8DRK6-F1
#
_entry.id   AF-A0A2E8DRK6-F1
#
_cell.length_a   1.000
_cell.length_b   1.000
_cell.length_c   1.000
_cell.angle_alpha   90.00
_cell.angle_beta   90.00
_cell.angle_gamma   90.00
#
_symmetry.space_group_name_H-M   'P 1'
#
loop_
_entity.id
_entity.type
_entity.pdbx_description
1 polymer ?
#
loop_
_entity_poly.entity_id
_entity_poly.type
_entity_poly.pdbx_seq_one_letter_code
_entity_poly.pdbx_strand_id
1 'polypeptide(L)'
;MGLKELSLPNTVGSNGLLDHELTKKLTNLFQEYHPSIIVPALSQQTVEDLALFFLILTRLDSEIYLDEENRTLVVDIAAEMFSAFSIDQQAAIAQKIITIDMISTDQIEKTINSIINQVLDFSQNMVVFGSGTENLARLVSKMNPSNQGQLVESLRSNNPDLATNLNREIMPFNSLGMLDDETIRTLVNYLDVNTVAVAIHNLSPEIQNRFISVMDDESVAKLEAKINSLDFAEIQVATSAQQSILDLVHRLSAKGVLQIHRSAGIPDV
;
A
#
# COMPACT_ATOMS: atom_id res chain seq x y z
N MET A 1 20.47 -39.44 50.09
CA MET A 1 20.28 -38.00 50.35
C MET A 1 20.26 -37.29 49.01
N GLY A 2 19.08 -37.17 48.42
CA GLY A 2 18.90 -36.56 47.10
C GLY A 2 18.75 -35.06 47.23
N LEU A 3 19.58 -34.32 46.50
CA LEU A 3 19.43 -32.88 46.31
C LEU A 3 18.08 -32.65 45.61
N LYS A 4 17.17 -32.00 46.32
CA LYS A 4 15.88 -31.56 45.79
C LYS A 4 16.19 -30.41 44.85
N GLU A 5 16.12 -30.67 43.54
CA GLU A 5 16.16 -29.62 42.52
C GLU A 5 15.14 -28.55 42.90
N LEU A 6 15.64 -27.34 43.14
CA LEU A 6 14.82 -26.17 43.34
C LEU A 6 14.25 -25.81 41.96
N SER A 7 13.06 -26.33 41.65
CA SER A 7 12.35 -25.95 40.44
C SER A 7 12.08 -24.45 40.47
N LEU A 8 12.80 -23.70 39.65
CA LEU A 8 12.42 -22.34 39.29
C LEU A 8 11.02 -22.42 38.64
N PRO A 9 10.08 -21.53 39.00
CA PRO A 9 8.78 -21.52 38.36
C PRO A 9 8.98 -21.20 36.88
N ASN A 10 8.60 -22.15 36.02
CA ASN A 10 8.40 -21.94 34.59
C ASN A 10 7.47 -20.73 34.42
N THR A 11 8.01 -19.61 33.94
CA THR A 11 7.24 -18.44 33.49
C THR A 11 7.61 -18.16 32.04
N VAL A 12 7.33 -19.15 31.19
CA VAL A 12 7.24 -18.98 29.75
C VAL A 12 5.88 -19.55 29.35
N GLY A 13 4.92 -18.64 29.10
CA GLY A 13 3.57 -18.98 28.68
C GLY A 13 2.51 -18.00 29.22
N SER A 14 2.12 -17.04 28.37
CA SER A 14 0.85 -16.28 28.38
C SER A 14 0.34 -15.63 29.68
N ASN A 15 0.06 -14.32 29.57
CA ASN A 15 -0.94 -13.54 30.35
C ASN A 15 -0.60 -13.15 31.79
N GLY A 16 0.25 -12.12 31.96
CA GLY A 16 0.34 -11.42 33.25
C GLY A 16 0.85 -9.97 33.21
N LEU A 17 1.25 -9.44 32.04
CA LEU A 17 1.82 -8.09 31.96
C LEU A 17 0.81 -7.03 31.53
N LEU A 18 -0.16 -7.43 30.70
CA LEU A 18 -1.25 -6.63 30.16
C LEU A 18 -2.51 -7.47 30.28
N ASP A 19 -3.57 -6.92 30.82
CA ASP A 19 -4.86 -7.60 30.83
C ASP A 19 -5.40 -7.68 29.39
N HIS A 20 -6.37 -8.58 29.18
CA HIS A 20 -7.04 -8.72 27.88
C HIS A 20 -7.65 -7.39 27.38
N GLU A 21 -8.01 -6.50 28.31
CA GLU A 21 -8.54 -5.17 28.04
C GLU A 21 -7.51 -4.25 27.37
N LEU A 22 -6.28 -4.15 27.87
CA LEU A 22 -5.23 -3.29 27.29
C LEU A 22 -4.84 -3.74 25.88
N THR A 23 -4.67 -5.04 25.68
CA THR A 23 -4.41 -5.60 24.34
C THR A 23 -5.54 -5.24 23.38
N LYS A 24 -6.79 -5.42 23.81
CA LYS A 24 -7.97 -5.07 23.01
C LYS A 24 -8.03 -3.57 22.69
N LYS A 25 -7.74 -2.70 23.66
CA LYS A 25 -7.69 -1.24 23.46
C LYS A 25 -6.66 -0.86 22.39
N LEU A 26 -5.45 -1.41 22.46
CA LEU A 26 -4.38 -1.13 21.49
C LEU A 26 -4.72 -1.69 20.11
N THR A 27 -5.22 -2.93 20.03
CA THR A 27 -5.70 -3.52 18.78
C THR A 27 -6.78 -2.66 18.14
N ASN A 28 -7.79 -2.23 18.91
CA ASN A 28 -8.85 -1.36 18.41
C ASN A 28 -8.29 -0.01 17.90
N LEU A 29 -7.35 0.59 18.63
CA LEU A 29 -6.71 1.84 18.22
C LEU A 29 -6.06 1.72 16.84
N PHE A 30 -5.30 0.65 16.60
CA PHE A 30 -4.61 0.43 15.33
C PHE A 30 -5.55 0.01 14.18
N GLN A 31 -6.68 -0.60 14.50
CA GLN A 31 -7.72 -0.90 13.51
C GLN A 31 -8.53 0.34 13.12
N GLU A 32 -8.75 1.27 14.05
CA GLU A 32 -9.57 2.45 13.84
C GLU A 32 -8.77 3.62 13.24
N TYR A 33 -7.48 3.73 13.55
CA TYR A 33 -6.65 4.86 13.15
C TYR A 33 -5.41 4.42 12.36
N HIS A 34 -5.21 5.02 11.19
CA HIS A 34 -4.01 4.81 10.36
C HIS A 34 -2.75 5.38 11.04
N PRO A 35 -1.54 4.83 10.82
CA PRO A 35 -0.28 5.37 11.35
C PRO A 35 -0.06 6.87 11.08
N SER A 36 -0.60 7.40 9.98
CA SER A 36 -0.55 8.84 9.64
C SER A 36 -1.29 9.75 10.63
N ILE A 37 -2.21 9.22 11.45
CA ILE A 37 -2.87 9.93 12.55
C ILE A 37 -2.09 9.69 13.85
N ILE A 38 -1.73 8.43 14.09
CA ILE A 38 -1.13 7.98 15.36
C ILE A 38 0.24 8.62 15.56
N VAL A 39 1.13 8.58 14.57
CA VAL A 39 2.51 9.08 14.72
C VAL A 39 2.55 10.58 15.05
N PRO A 40 1.81 11.48 14.34
CA PRO A 40 1.75 12.88 14.73
C PRO A 40 1.16 13.10 16.13
N ALA A 41 0.16 12.32 16.55
CA ALA A 41 -0.39 12.40 17.89
C ALA A 41 0.66 12.02 18.96
N LEU A 42 1.44 10.96 18.69
CA LEU A 42 2.53 10.51 19.55
C LEU A 42 3.67 11.52 19.68
N SER A 43 3.90 12.37 18.67
CA SER A 43 4.95 13.39 18.71
C SER A 43 4.79 14.41 19.86
N GLN A 44 3.59 14.50 20.46
CA GLN A 44 3.31 15.35 21.61
C GLN A 44 3.57 14.68 22.97
N GLN A 45 3.89 13.39 22.97
CA GLN A 45 4.17 12.62 24.19
C GLN A 45 5.62 12.77 24.64
N THR A 46 5.87 12.45 25.91
CA THR A 46 7.23 12.47 26.48
C THR A 46 8.06 11.30 25.96
N VAL A 47 9.39 11.43 25.99
CA VAL A 47 10.29 10.33 25.61
C VAL A 47 10.09 9.11 26.52
N GLU A 48 9.83 9.34 27.80
CA GLU A 48 9.45 8.31 28.78
C GLU A 48 8.22 7.51 28.35
N ASP A 49 7.13 8.20 28.01
CA ASP A 49 5.85 7.56 27.65
C ASP A 49 5.97 6.83 26.31
N LEU A 50 6.69 7.40 25.35
CA LEU A 50 6.97 6.76 24.05
C LEU A 50 7.82 5.50 24.21
N ALA A 51 8.86 5.55 25.05
CA ALA A 51 9.70 4.40 25.33
C ALA A 51 8.90 3.26 25.96
N LEU A 52 8.06 3.59 26.95
CA LEU A 52 7.18 2.62 27.58
C LEU A 52 6.17 2.04 26.58
N PHE A 53 5.56 2.88 25.76
CA PHE A 53 4.63 2.46 24.71
C PHE A 53 5.27 1.49 23.73
N PHE A 54 6.41 1.83 23.12
CA PHE A 54 7.08 0.94 22.18
C PHE A 54 7.54 -0.36 22.84
N LEU A 55 8.04 -0.31 24.08
CA LEU A 55 8.39 -1.51 24.84
C LEU A 55 7.17 -2.41 25.07
N ILE A 56 6.00 -1.84 25.40
CA ILE A 56 4.74 -2.56 25.53
C ILE A 56 4.39 -3.24 24.21
N LEU A 57 4.43 -2.52 23.08
CA LEU A 57 4.09 -3.06 21.76
C LEU A 57 5.01 -4.23 21.37
N THR A 58 6.30 -4.18 21.71
CA THR A 58 7.24 -5.29 21.41
C THR A 58 6.93 -6.59 22.15
N ARG A 59 6.10 -6.53 23.20
CA ARG A 59 5.69 -7.68 24.02
C ARG A 59 4.27 -8.14 23.73
N LEU A 60 3.59 -7.50 22.78
CA LEU A 60 2.25 -7.88 22.35
C LEU A 60 2.34 -8.94 21.24
N ASP A 61 2.05 -10.18 21.62
CA ASP A 61 1.83 -11.29 20.68
C ASP A 61 0.40 -11.21 20.13
N SER A 62 0.07 -10.10 19.46
CA SER A 62 -1.25 -9.85 18.89
C SER A 62 -1.14 -9.48 17.42
N GLU A 63 -2.08 -10.01 16.66
CA GLU A 63 -2.12 -9.88 15.21
C GLU A 63 -3.29 -8.99 14.85
N ILE A 64 -3.03 -8.06 13.94
CA ILE A 64 -4.02 -7.11 13.46
C ILE A 64 -4.29 -7.45 11.99
N TYR A 65 -5.56 -7.65 11.71
CA TYR A 65 -6.07 -7.75 10.35
C TYR A 65 -6.44 -6.33 9.91
N LEU A 66 -5.68 -5.80 8.95
CA LEU A 66 -5.94 -4.48 8.37
C LEU A 66 -6.85 -4.58 7.13
N ASP A 67 -6.83 -5.73 6.44
CA ASP A 67 -7.75 -6.11 5.37
C ASP A 67 -7.97 -7.65 5.36
N GLU A 68 -8.86 -8.16 4.49
CA GLU A 68 -9.22 -9.59 4.45
C GLU A 68 -8.04 -10.52 4.11
N GLU A 69 -6.96 -10.01 3.51
CA GLU A 69 -5.82 -10.80 3.03
C GLU A 69 -4.51 -10.52 3.79
N ASN A 70 -4.41 -9.40 4.50
CA ASN A 70 -3.18 -8.89 5.08
C ASN A 70 -3.17 -8.96 6.60
N ARG A 71 -2.38 -9.89 7.12
CA ARG A 71 -2.12 -10.11 8.55
C ARG A 71 -0.81 -9.44 8.91
N THR A 72 -0.86 -8.46 9.81
CA THR A 72 0.31 -7.73 10.30
C THR A 72 0.43 -7.90 11.81
N LEU A 73 1.64 -8.08 12.34
CA LEU A 73 1.83 -8.14 13.79
C LEU A 73 1.85 -6.73 14.38
N VAL A 74 1.39 -6.56 15.63
CA VAL A 74 1.47 -5.27 16.34
C VAL A 74 2.92 -4.73 16.37
N VAL A 75 3.90 -5.62 16.49
CA VAL A 75 5.33 -5.23 16.49
C VAL A 75 5.80 -4.67 15.15
N ASP A 76 5.22 -5.10 14.03
CA ASP A 76 5.56 -4.58 12.70
C ASP A 76 5.06 -3.14 12.56
N ILE A 77 3.82 -2.89 13.00
CA ILE A 77 3.23 -1.54 13.05
C ILE A 77 4.04 -0.65 14.01
N ALA A 78 4.48 -1.19 15.14
CA ALA A 78 5.35 -0.47 16.06
C ALA A 78 6.69 -0.06 15.42
N ALA A 79 7.31 -0.95 14.63
CA ALA A 79 8.53 -0.66 13.92
C ALA A 79 8.33 0.43 12.83
N GLU A 80 7.22 0.38 12.11
CA GLU A 80 6.86 1.41 11.12
C GLU A 80 6.68 2.78 11.81
N MET A 81 5.89 2.83 12.88
CA MET A 81 5.67 4.05 13.65
C MET A 81 6.98 4.60 14.23
N PHE A 82 7.84 3.74 14.79
CA PHE A 82 9.13 4.13 15.34
C PHE A 82 10.04 4.73 14.26
N SER A 83 10.03 4.17 13.06
CA SER A 83 10.82 4.63 11.91
C SER A 83 10.38 6.00 11.40
N ALA A 84 9.13 6.41 11.65
CA ALA A 84 8.61 7.70 11.23
C ALA A 84 9.07 8.88 12.11
N PHE A 85 9.66 8.62 13.29
CA PHE A 85 10.29 9.67 14.12
C PHE A 85 11.63 10.10 13.54
N SER A 86 12.11 11.29 13.92
CA SER A 86 13.48 11.71 13.58
C SER A 86 14.53 10.82 14.26
N ILE A 87 15.73 10.72 13.67
CA ILE A 87 16.83 9.89 14.21
C ILE A 87 17.18 10.28 15.65
N ASP A 88 17.14 11.58 15.98
CA ASP A 88 17.41 12.06 17.35
C ASP A 88 16.35 11.58 18.35
N GLN A 89 15.07 11.61 17.96
CA GLN A 89 13.98 11.09 18.78
C GLN A 89 14.08 9.57 18.95
N GLN A 90 14.35 8.85 17.85
CA GLN A 90 14.54 7.40 17.88
C GLN A 90 15.68 7.02 18.84
N ALA A 91 16.82 7.73 18.77
CA ALA A 91 17.94 7.49 19.66
C ALA A 91 17.59 7.74 21.14
N ALA A 92 16.87 8.81 21.45
CA ALA A 92 16.43 9.12 22.81
C ALA A 92 15.46 8.06 23.37
N ILE A 93 14.48 7.65 22.56
CA ILE A 93 13.51 6.61 22.91
C ILE A 93 14.25 5.27 23.13
N ALA A 94 15.15 4.88 22.22
CA ALA A 94 15.90 3.63 22.32
C ALA A 94 16.78 3.56 23.57
N GLN A 95 17.48 4.65 23.90
CA GLN A 95 18.26 4.73 25.15
C GLN A 95 17.36 4.50 26.37
N LYS A 96 16.17 5.11 26.37
CA LYS A 96 15.23 4.96 27.47
C LYS A 96 14.69 3.54 27.57
N ILE A 97 14.31 2.90 26.45
CA ILE A 97 13.83 1.51 26.41
C ILE A 97 14.83 0.56 27.09
N ILE A 98 16.12 0.69 26.79
CA ILE A 98 17.16 -0.19 27.35
C ILE A 98 17.30 -0.02 28.87
N THR A 99 16.96 1.14 29.42
CA THR A 99 17.04 1.40 30.87
C THR A 99 15.79 0.95 31.65
N ILE A 100 14.74 0.49 30.96
CA ILE A 100 13.50 0.06 31.60
C ILE A 100 13.64 -1.41 32.03
N ASP A 101 13.86 -1.63 33.32
CA ASP A 101 13.91 -2.98 33.91
C ASP A 101 12.54 -3.43 34.46
N MET A 102 11.87 -2.55 35.21
CA MET A 102 10.61 -2.84 35.90
C MET A 102 9.68 -1.62 35.91
N ILE A 103 8.39 -1.84 35.62
CA ILE A 103 7.35 -0.81 35.63
C ILE A 103 6.09 -1.38 36.28
N SER A 104 5.34 -0.53 36.99
CA SER A 104 4.07 -0.91 37.60
C SER A 104 2.96 -1.04 36.55
N THR A 105 2.01 -1.95 36.79
CA THR A 105 0.82 -2.11 35.93
C THR A 105 0.00 -0.83 35.82
N ASP A 106 -0.13 -0.08 36.92
CA ASP A 106 -0.79 1.24 36.94
C ASP A 106 -0.12 2.26 35.99
N GLN A 107 1.22 2.27 35.92
CA GLN A 107 1.93 3.16 35.00
C GLN A 107 1.74 2.73 33.54
N ILE A 108 1.71 1.43 33.27
CA ILE A 108 1.40 0.88 31.94
C ILE A 108 0.01 1.34 31.49
N GLU A 109 -1.01 1.13 32.34
CA GLU A 109 -2.39 1.54 32.05
C GLU A 109 -2.52 3.04 31.81
N LYS A 110 -1.90 3.86 32.67
CA LYS A 110 -1.89 5.33 32.50
C LYS A 110 -1.27 5.76 31.18
N THR A 111 -0.15 5.16 30.81
CA THR A 111 0.57 5.50 29.58
C THR A 111 -0.25 5.15 28.35
N ILE A 112 -0.82 3.94 28.31
CA ILE A 112 -1.68 3.50 27.21
C ILE A 112 -2.93 4.39 27.10
N ASN A 113 -3.63 4.64 28.21
CA ASN A 113 -4.83 5.49 28.18
C ASN A 113 -4.49 6.94 27.77
N SER A 114 -3.35 7.49 28.23
CA SER A 114 -2.87 8.81 27.82
C SER A 114 -2.65 8.89 26.32
N ILE A 115 -1.97 7.89 25.75
CA ILE A 115 -1.71 7.81 24.30
C ILE A 115 -3.01 7.66 23.51
N ILE A 116 -3.91 6.76 23.93
CA ILE A 116 -5.21 6.59 23.26
C ILE A 116 -5.98 7.91 23.27
N ASN A 117 -6.08 8.58 24.42
CA ASN A 117 -6.77 9.86 24.51
C ASN A 117 -6.12 10.91 23.61
N GLN A 118 -4.79 10.97 23.57
CA GLN A 118 -4.07 11.87 22.68
C GLN A 118 -4.38 11.60 21.20
N VAL A 119 -4.45 10.33 20.78
CA VAL A 119 -4.80 9.96 19.41
C VAL A 119 -6.26 10.34 19.10
N LEU A 120 -7.18 10.11 20.04
CA LEU A 120 -8.59 10.50 19.90
C LEU A 120 -8.77 12.02 19.80
N ASP A 121 -8.11 12.78 20.66
CA ASP A 121 -8.15 14.24 20.64
C ASP A 121 -7.53 14.78 19.35
N PHE A 122 -6.43 14.18 18.90
CA PHE A 122 -5.80 14.52 17.64
C PHE A 122 -6.72 14.20 16.45
N SER A 123 -7.39 13.05 16.44
CA SER A 123 -8.26 12.63 15.35
C SER A 123 -9.53 13.48 15.24
N GLN A 124 -10.12 13.92 16.36
CA GLN A 124 -11.29 14.81 16.38
C GLN A 124 -11.02 16.18 15.76
N ASN A 125 -9.77 16.65 15.83
CA ASN A 125 -9.38 17.98 15.37
C ASN A 125 -8.65 17.96 14.01
N MET A 126 -8.56 16.79 13.36
CA MET A 126 -7.82 16.62 12.11
C MET A 126 -8.69 15.99 11.04
N VAL A 127 -8.47 16.40 9.79
CA VAL A 127 -9.05 15.76 8.62
C VAL A 127 -7.96 14.99 7.90
N VAL A 128 -8.13 13.68 7.80
CA VAL A 128 -7.23 12.84 6.99
C VAL A 128 -7.74 12.84 5.56
N PHE A 129 -6.97 13.48 4.67
CA PHE A 129 -7.26 13.47 3.25
C PHE A 129 -6.84 12.15 2.57
N GLY A 130 -6.07 11.29 3.24
CA GLY A 130 -5.54 10.05 2.66
C GLY A 130 -4.42 10.31 1.65
N SER A 131 -4.28 9.42 0.67
CA SER A 131 -3.24 9.51 -0.36
C SER A 131 -3.43 10.74 -1.25
N GLY A 132 -2.45 11.64 -1.27
CA GLY A 132 -2.46 12.82 -2.15
C GLY A 132 -2.52 12.46 -3.63
N THR A 133 -1.89 11.35 -4.03
CA THR A 133 -1.88 10.85 -5.41
C THR A 133 -3.27 10.38 -5.83
N GLU A 134 -3.97 9.61 -4.99
CA GLU A 134 -5.35 9.17 -5.26
C GLU A 134 -6.30 10.37 -5.37
N ASN A 135 -6.17 11.34 -4.45
CA ASN A 135 -6.97 12.56 -4.51
C ASN A 135 -6.73 13.34 -5.80
N LEU A 136 -5.46 13.48 -6.21
CA LEU A 136 -5.12 14.12 -7.46
C LEU A 136 -5.68 13.33 -8.65
N ALA A 137 -5.59 12.00 -8.64
CA ALA A 137 -6.13 11.14 -9.70
C ALA A 137 -7.64 11.29 -9.86
N ARG A 138 -8.39 11.45 -8.75
CA ARG A 138 -9.84 11.73 -8.78
C ARG A 138 -10.17 13.05 -9.47
N LEU A 139 -9.32 14.07 -9.32
CA LEU A 139 -9.48 15.35 -10.02
C LEU A 139 -9.09 15.21 -11.51
N VAL A 140 -7.93 14.61 -11.76
CA VAL A 140 -7.35 14.51 -13.10
C VAL A 140 -8.22 13.61 -13.98
N SER A 141 -8.73 12.49 -13.46
CA SER A 141 -9.64 11.58 -14.19
C SER A 141 -10.92 12.25 -14.73
N LYS A 142 -11.33 13.41 -14.17
CA LYS A 142 -12.48 14.21 -14.66
C LYS A 142 -12.10 15.26 -15.70
N MET A 143 -10.83 15.54 -15.89
CA MET A 143 -10.35 16.42 -16.95
C MET A 143 -10.52 15.76 -18.33
N ASN A 144 -10.52 16.53 -19.40
CA ASN A 144 -10.46 15.94 -20.74
C ASN A 144 -9.11 15.21 -20.96
N PRO A 145 -9.06 14.14 -21.78
CA PRO A 145 -7.85 13.33 -21.96
C PRO A 145 -6.61 14.10 -22.41
N SER A 146 -6.77 15.14 -23.22
CA SER A 146 -5.65 15.98 -23.70
C SER A 146 -4.98 16.72 -22.54
N ASN A 147 -5.76 17.37 -21.68
CA ASN A 147 -5.25 18.09 -20.51
C ASN A 147 -4.66 17.13 -19.47
N GLN A 148 -5.23 15.94 -19.29
CA GLN A 148 -4.66 14.89 -18.43
C GLN A 148 -3.24 14.52 -18.89
N GLY A 149 -3.09 14.19 -20.18
CA GLY A 149 -1.80 13.82 -20.76
C GLY A 149 -0.76 14.93 -20.65
N GLN A 150 -1.15 16.19 -20.87
CA GLN A 150 -0.26 17.35 -20.72
C GLN A 150 0.22 17.55 -19.27
N LEU A 151 -0.69 17.42 -18.29
CA LEU A 151 -0.33 17.52 -16.87
C LEU A 151 0.65 16.43 -16.46
N VAL A 152 0.35 15.18 -16.81
CA VAL A 152 1.21 14.02 -16.54
C VAL A 152 2.61 14.22 -17.14
N GLU A 153 2.69 14.67 -18.40
CA GLU A 153 3.97 14.90 -19.07
C GLU A 153 4.78 16.02 -18.39
N SER A 154 4.10 17.09 -17.96
CA SER A 154 4.72 18.16 -17.18
C SER A 154 5.25 17.65 -15.84
N LEU A 155 4.48 16.81 -15.13
CA LEU A 155 4.90 16.19 -13.87
C LEU A 155 6.11 15.27 -14.06
N ARG A 156 6.17 14.52 -15.16
CA ARG A 156 7.26 13.57 -15.45
C ARG A 156 8.63 14.24 -15.51
N SER A 157 8.70 15.51 -15.91
CA SER A 157 9.96 16.28 -15.96
C SER A 157 10.49 16.64 -14.57
N ASN A 158 9.61 16.82 -13.59
CA ASN A 158 9.98 17.26 -12.23
C ASN A 158 9.99 16.12 -11.21
N ASN A 159 9.05 15.18 -11.34
CA ASN A 159 8.87 14.04 -10.43
C ASN A 159 8.33 12.82 -11.23
N PRO A 160 9.23 11.98 -11.78
CA PRO A 160 8.86 10.81 -12.58
C PRO A 160 8.00 9.78 -11.83
N ASP A 161 8.28 9.58 -10.55
CA ASP A 161 7.58 8.59 -9.72
C ASP A 161 6.13 9.02 -9.48
N LEU A 162 5.90 10.31 -9.20
CA LEU A 162 4.54 10.86 -9.07
C LEU A 162 3.76 10.72 -10.38
N ALA A 163 4.37 11.02 -11.52
CA ALA A 163 3.70 10.87 -12.83
C ALA A 163 3.34 9.41 -13.11
N THR A 164 4.23 8.48 -12.75
CA THR A 164 4.01 7.03 -12.92
C THR A 164 2.85 6.55 -12.05
N ASN A 165 2.86 6.91 -10.76
CA ASN A 165 1.80 6.51 -9.83
C ASN A 165 0.46 7.16 -10.20
N LEU A 166 0.46 8.45 -10.52
CA LEU A 166 -0.73 9.18 -10.96
C LEU A 166 -1.35 8.55 -12.23
N ASN A 167 -0.53 8.11 -13.19
CA ASN A 167 -1.03 7.42 -14.39
C ASN A 167 -1.78 6.14 -14.05
N ARG A 168 -1.22 5.32 -13.15
CA ARG A 168 -1.86 4.08 -12.71
C ARG A 168 -3.21 4.35 -12.04
N GLU A 169 -3.27 5.39 -11.21
CA GLU A 169 -4.50 5.78 -10.50
C GLU A 169 -5.57 6.36 -11.44
N ILE A 170 -5.19 7.16 -12.45
CA ILE A 170 -6.14 7.71 -13.42
C ILE A 170 -6.72 6.61 -14.30
N MET A 171 -5.88 5.66 -14.71
CA MET A 171 -6.25 4.59 -15.62
C MET A 171 -5.53 3.29 -15.25
N PRO A 172 -6.15 2.46 -14.40
CA PRO A 172 -5.63 1.14 -14.11
C PRO A 172 -5.51 0.31 -15.39
N PHE A 173 -4.48 -0.52 -15.52
CA PHE A 173 -4.25 -1.29 -16.75
C PHE A 173 -5.47 -2.14 -17.16
N ASN A 174 -6.17 -2.72 -16.19
CA ASN A 174 -7.37 -3.52 -16.42
C ASN A 174 -8.49 -2.74 -17.12
N SER A 175 -8.56 -1.42 -16.89
CA SER A 175 -9.57 -0.56 -17.52
C SER A 175 -9.37 -0.41 -19.04
N LEU A 176 -8.20 -0.75 -19.58
CA LEU A 176 -7.97 -0.77 -21.03
C LEU A 176 -8.88 -1.78 -21.75
N GLY A 177 -9.28 -2.87 -21.09
CA GLY A 177 -10.22 -3.84 -21.66
C GLY A 177 -11.64 -3.26 -21.89
N MET A 178 -11.98 -2.18 -21.20
CA MET A 178 -13.26 -1.48 -21.33
C MET A 178 -13.28 -0.50 -22.51
N LEU A 179 -12.15 -0.28 -23.17
CA LEU A 179 -12.10 0.58 -24.35
C LEU A 179 -12.82 -0.07 -25.53
N ASP A 180 -13.30 0.75 -26.46
CA ASP A 180 -13.88 0.25 -27.69
C ASP A 180 -12.82 -0.41 -28.60
N ASP A 181 -13.28 -1.26 -29.52
CA ASP A 181 -12.39 -2.06 -30.36
C ASP A 181 -11.50 -1.18 -31.25
N GLU A 182 -11.95 0.00 -31.65
CA GLU A 182 -11.17 0.95 -32.45
C GLU A 182 -9.99 1.53 -31.64
N THR A 183 -10.23 1.91 -30.38
CA THR A 183 -9.20 2.43 -29.48
C THR A 183 -8.17 1.35 -29.17
N ILE A 184 -8.60 0.13 -28.82
CA ILE A 184 -7.68 -0.98 -28.53
C ILE A 184 -6.88 -1.35 -29.79
N ARG A 185 -7.52 -1.44 -30.96
CA ARG A 185 -6.81 -1.71 -32.22
C ARG A 185 -5.75 -0.66 -32.52
N THR A 186 -6.10 0.62 -32.36
CA THR A 186 -5.14 1.71 -32.54
C THR A 186 -3.96 1.55 -31.60
N LEU A 187 -4.20 1.30 -30.30
CA LEU A 187 -3.15 1.08 -29.31
C LEU A 187 -2.24 -0.09 -29.67
N VAL A 188 -2.82 -1.26 -30.00
CA VAL A 188 -2.09 -2.48 -30.33
C VAL A 188 -1.18 -2.28 -31.54
N ASN A 189 -1.60 -1.48 -32.53
CA ASN A 189 -0.78 -1.17 -33.71
C ASN A 189 0.51 -0.38 -33.40
N TYR A 190 0.61 0.25 -32.22
CA TYR A 190 1.84 0.94 -31.77
C TYR A 190 2.70 0.10 -30.83
N LEU A 191 2.31 -1.14 -30.55
CA LEU A 191 2.98 -2.02 -29.58
C LEU A 191 3.62 -3.21 -30.27
N ASP A 192 4.77 -3.67 -29.74
CA ASP A 192 5.31 -4.97 -30.13
C ASP A 192 4.49 -6.09 -29.50
N VAL A 193 4.17 -7.13 -30.29
CA VAL A 193 3.36 -8.27 -29.85
C VAL A 193 3.95 -8.95 -28.60
N ASN A 194 5.28 -8.97 -28.44
CA ASN A 194 5.88 -9.56 -27.24
C ASN A 194 5.64 -8.70 -26.00
N THR A 195 5.67 -7.36 -26.14
CA THR A 195 5.31 -6.45 -25.04
C THR A 195 3.87 -6.64 -24.60
N VAL A 196 2.94 -6.81 -25.56
CA VAL A 196 1.54 -7.09 -25.24
C VAL A 196 1.40 -8.44 -24.53
N ALA A 197 2.04 -9.49 -25.03
CA ALA A 197 2.05 -10.82 -24.41
C ALA A 197 2.51 -10.77 -22.94
N VAL A 198 3.65 -10.13 -22.68
CA VAL A 198 4.18 -9.93 -21.32
C VAL A 198 3.20 -9.14 -20.44
N ALA A 199 2.58 -8.09 -20.98
CA ALA A 199 1.69 -7.23 -20.19
C ALA A 199 0.36 -7.90 -19.80
N ILE A 200 -0.18 -8.81 -20.63
CA ILE A 200 -1.53 -9.38 -20.41
C ILE A 200 -1.53 -10.81 -19.86
N HIS A 201 -0.38 -11.50 -19.79
CA HIS A 201 -0.32 -12.94 -19.51
C HIS A 201 -1.00 -13.40 -18.21
N ASN A 202 -1.01 -12.55 -17.18
CA ASN A 202 -1.58 -12.84 -15.86
C ASN A 202 -2.94 -12.17 -15.61
N LEU A 203 -3.53 -11.55 -16.64
CA LEU A 203 -4.84 -10.89 -16.52
C LEU A 203 -5.97 -11.89 -16.72
N SER A 204 -7.19 -11.48 -16.38
CA SER A 204 -8.37 -12.32 -16.59
C SER A 204 -8.55 -12.68 -18.07
N PRO A 205 -9.09 -13.88 -18.39
CA PRO A 205 -9.35 -14.27 -19.78
C PRO A 205 -10.23 -13.26 -20.53
N GLU A 206 -11.16 -12.61 -19.82
CA GLU A 206 -11.99 -11.55 -20.37
C GLU A 206 -11.16 -10.39 -20.92
N ILE A 207 -10.21 -9.87 -20.14
CA ILE A 207 -9.35 -8.76 -20.57
C ILE A 207 -8.42 -9.23 -21.69
N GLN A 208 -7.80 -10.41 -21.57
CA GLN A 208 -6.93 -10.96 -22.61
C GLN A 208 -7.65 -11.05 -23.96
N ASN A 209 -8.89 -11.56 -23.95
CA ASN A 209 -9.72 -11.69 -25.15
C ASN A 209 -10.03 -10.34 -25.82
N ARG A 210 -10.14 -9.24 -25.07
CA ARG A 210 -10.35 -7.90 -25.66
C ARG A 210 -9.17 -7.43 -26.50
N PHE A 211 -7.95 -7.73 -26.08
CA PHE A 211 -6.75 -7.43 -26.87
C PHE A 211 -6.60 -8.37 -28.07
N ILE A 212 -6.88 -9.66 -27.87
CA ILE A 212 -6.79 -10.68 -28.92
C ILE A 212 -7.82 -10.43 -30.01
N SER A 213 -9.06 -10.04 -29.66
CA SER A 213 -10.16 -9.89 -30.62
C SER A 213 -9.97 -8.78 -31.65
N VAL A 214 -9.03 -7.86 -31.41
CA VAL A 214 -8.74 -6.74 -32.33
C VAL A 214 -7.48 -6.94 -33.16
N MET A 215 -6.72 -8.01 -32.90
CA MET A 215 -5.51 -8.39 -33.63
C MET A 215 -5.84 -9.21 -34.89
N ASP A 216 -4.88 -9.28 -35.82
CA ASP A 216 -4.94 -10.22 -36.94
C ASP A 216 -4.48 -11.64 -36.54
N ASP A 217 -4.84 -12.64 -37.33
CA ASP A 217 -4.56 -14.05 -37.03
C ASP A 217 -3.05 -14.34 -36.82
N GLU A 218 -2.18 -13.63 -37.54
CA GLU A 218 -0.72 -13.76 -37.41
C GLU A 218 -0.24 -13.23 -36.05
N SER A 219 -0.70 -12.03 -35.65
CA SER A 219 -0.36 -11.42 -34.37
C SER A 219 -0.91 -12.24 -33.20
N VAL A 220 -2.12 -12.79 -33.33
CA VAL A 220 -2.71 -13.69 -32.32
C VAL A 220 -1.83 -14.93 -32.16
N ALA A 221 -1.47 -15.62 -33.23
CA ALA A 221 -0.62 -16.80 -33.17
C ALA A 221 0.74 -16.50 -32.53
N LYS A 222 1.34 -15.35 -32.86
CA LYS A 222 2.60 -14.90 -32.27
C LYS A 222 2.46 -14.55 -30.79
N LEU A 223 1.36 -13.89 -30.40
CA LEU A 223 1.07 -13.54 -29.01
C LEU A 223 0.89 -14.80 -28.16
N GLU A 224 0.08 -15.76 -28.59
CA GLU A 224 -0.15 -17.01 -27.87
C GLU A 224 1.12 -17.83 -27.73
N ALA A 225 1.90 -17.95 -28.81
CA ALA A 225 3.21 -18.60 -28.77
C ALA A 225 4.16 -17.90 -27.77
N LYS A 226 4.13 -16.56 -27.73
CA LYS A 226 4.94 -15.80 -26.78
C LYS A 226 4.49 -16.02 -25.33
N ILE A 227 3.19 -15.96 -25.04
CA ILE A 227 2.66 -16.21 -23.68
C ILE A 227 3.08 -17.61 -23.18
N ASN A 228 2.98 -18.63 -24.04
CA ASN A 228 3.38 -20.01 -23.70
C ASN A 228 4.90 -20.20 -23.52
N SER A 229 5.71 -19.23 -23.93
CA SER A 229 7.18 -19.28 -23.88
C SER A 229 7.80 -18.20 -22.99
N LEU A 230 6.98 -17.51 -22.18
CA LEU A 230 7.48 -16.52 -21.23
C LEU A 230 8.43 -17.16 -20.22
N ASP A 231 9.59 -16.54 -20.06
CA ASP A 231 10.54 -16.95 -19.03
C ASP A 231 10.25 -16.24 -17.68
N PHE A 232 10.95 -16.67 -16.63
CA PHE A 232 10.79 -16.10 -15.29
C PHE A 232 11.11 -14.60 -15.25
N ALA A 233 12.11 -14.14 -16.00
CA ALA A 233 12.48 -12.73 -16.00
C ALA A 233 11.39 -11.87 -16.67
N GLU A 234 10.79 -12.36 -17.74
CA GLU A 234 9.70 -11.71 -18.46
C GLU A 234 8.43 -11.61 -17.62
N ILE A 235 8.08 -12.67 -16.88
CA ILE A 235 6.95 -12.67 -15.95
C ILE A 235 7.14 -11.60 -14.86
N GLN A 236 8.37 -11.46 -14.32
CA GLN A 236 8.68 -10.48 -13.27
C GLN A 236 8.57 -9.02 -13.74
N VAL A 237 8.70 -8.75 -15.05
CA VAL A 237 8.64 -7.38 -15.59
C VAL A 237 7.28 -7.01 -16.18
N ALA A 238 6.24 -7.84 -15.97
CA ALA A 238 4.91 -7.58 -16.51
C ALA A 238 4.32 -6.23 -16.06
N THR A 239 4.51 -5.86 -14.79
CA THR A 239 4.09 -4.54 -14.28
C THR A 239 4.77 -3.37 -15.01
N SER A 240 6.04 -3.54 -15.40
CA SER A 240 6.77 -2.53 -16.18
C SER A 240 6.28 -2.45 -17.63
N ALA A 241 5.93 -3.59 -18.23
CA ALA A 241 5.32 -3.64 -19.57
C ALA A 241 3.94 -2.95 -19.56
N GLN A 242 3.11 -3.26 -18.56
CA GLN A 242 1.81 -2.61 -18.35
C GLN A 242 1.96 -1.10 -18.20
N GLN A 243 2.93 -0.64 -17.39
CA GLN A 243 3.19 0.80 -17.25
C GLN A 243 3.60 1.46 -18.56
N SER A 244 4.46 0.80 -19.34
CA SER A 244 4.93 1.32 -20.63
C SER A 244 3.78 1.51 -21.63
N ILE A 245 2.79 0.60 -21.60
CA ILE A 245 1.57 0.69 -22.40
C ILE A 245 0.68 1.85 -21.91
N LEU A 246 0.47 2.00 -20.61
CA LEU A 246 -0.29 3.14 -20.06
C LEU A 246 0.35 4.48 -20.45
N ASP A 247 1.67 4.58 -20.34
CA ASP A 247 2.40 5.77 -20.78
C ASP A 247 2.23 6.04 -22.27
N LEU A 248 2.18 5.00 -23.10
CA LEU A 248 1.90 5.13 -24.53
C LEU A 248 0.48 5.66 -24.78
N VAL A 249 -0.53 5.10 -24.10
CA VAL A 249 -1.93 5.55 -24.20
C VAL A 249 -2.02 7.06 -23.94
N HIS A 250 -1.43 7.54 -22.85
CA HIS A 250 -1.45 8.97 -22.51
C HIS A 250 -0.70 9.83 -23.54
N ARG A 251 0.47 9.37 -24.03
CA ARG A 251 1.22 10.09 -25.07
C ARG A 251 0.45 10.19 -26.38
N LEU A 252 -0.21 9.11 -26.80
CA LEU A 252 -1.03 9.11 -28.02
C LEU A 252 -2.28 9.97 -27.84
N SER A 253 -2.89 9.96 -26.66
CA SER A 253 -4.04 10.79 -26.34
C SER A 253 -3.71 12.28 -26.28
N ALA A 254 -2.59 12.66 -25.65
CA ALA A 254 -2.11 14.03 -25.61
C ALA A 254 -1.86 14.61 -27.02
N LYS A 255 -1.44 13.77 -27.97
CA LYS A 255 -1.23 14.12 -29.38
C LYS A 255 -2.52 14.06 -30.22
N GLY A 256 -3.64 13.66 -29.64
CA GLY A 256 -4.93 13.47 -30.34
C GLY A 256 -4.98 12.27 -31.29
N VAL A 257 -3.94 11.40 -31.27
CA VAL A 257 -3.85 10.20 -32.10
C VAL A 257 -4.79 9.10 -31.58
N LEU A 258 -4.97 9.04 -30.26
CA LEU A 258 -5.84 8.07 -29.60
C LEU A 258 -6.93 8.79 -28.81
N GLN A 259 -8.18 8.59 -29.23
CA GLN A 259 -9.35 9.07 -28.51
C GLN A 259 -9.81 7.99 -27.55
N ILE A 260 -9.92 8.30 -26.26
CA ILE A 260 -10.29 7.32 -25.24
C ILE A 260 -11.81 7.23 -25.18
N HIS A 261 -12.37 6.17 -25.76
CA HIS A 261 -13.78 5.83 -25.66
C HIS A 261 -13.96 4.60 -24.78
N ARG A 262 -14.66 4.76 -23.66
CA ARG A 262 -15.06 3.62 -22.82
C ARG A 262 -16.37 3.04 -23.36
N SER A 263 -16.37 1.75 -23.66
CA SER A 263 -17.58 1.00 -23.97
C SER A 263 -18.50 0.99 -22.74
N ALA A 264 -19.80 1.17 -22.95
CA ALA A 264 -20.79 1.36 -21.87
C ALA A 264 -21.12 0.09 -21.05
N GLY A 265 -20.21 -0.90 -20.98
CA GLY A 265 -20.57 -2.29 -20.73
C GLY A 265 -19.94 -3.01 -19.55
N ILE A 266 -19.00 -2.43 -18.80
CA ILE A 266 -18.38 -3.12 -17.66
C ILE A 266 -18.46 -2.20 -16.43
N PRO A 267 -19.02 -2.64 -15.28
CA PRO A 267 -19.03 -1.83 -14.06
C PRO A 267 -17.60 -1.65 -13.54
N ASP A 268 -17.31 -0.48 -12.98
CA ASP A 268 -16.13 -0.29 -12.13
C ASP A 268 -16.17 -1.38 -11.03
N VAL A 269 -15.17 -2.25 -11.00
CA VAL A 269 -14.89 -3.15 -9.88
C VAL A 269 -13.82 -2.49 -9.02
#